data_AF-A0A8T7ET61-F1
#
_entry.id   AF-A0A8T7ET61-F1
#
_cell.length_a   1.000
_cell.length_b   1.000
_cell.length_c   1.000
_cell.angle_alpha   90.00
_cell.angle_beta   90.00
_cell.angle_gamma   90.00
#
_symmetry.space_group_name_H-M   'P 1'
#
loop_
_entity.id
_entity.type
_entity.pdbx_description
1 polymer ?
#
loop_
_entity_poly.entity_id
_entity_poly.type
_entity_poly.pdbx_seq_one_letter_code
_entity_poly.pdbx_strand_id
1 'polypeptide(L)'
;MNNSVDARTGLPVYSLYSEHTKPAREMFDGLDLIVVDLQDIGARCYTFAWTMSLMLEACAEAGLEMLVLDRPNPSTALSCAGCWSSRTARRWSAGMTASCRLCMA
;
A
#
# COMPACT_ATOMS: atom_id res chain seq x y z
N MET A 1 15.89 8.94 -5.58
CA MET A 1 16.24 7.85 -6.50
C MET A 1 15.53 8.11 -7.82
N ASN A 2 16.24 7.91 -8.94
CA ASN A 2 15.67 8.11 -10.27
C ASN A 2 15.20 6.75 -10.82
N ASN A 3 14.34 6.79 -11.83
CA ASN A 3 13.97 5.58 -12.58
C ASN A 3 15.23 4.95 -13.17
N SER A 4 15.30 3.62 -13.18
CA SER A 4 16.46 2.87 -13.64
C SER A 4 16.02 1.62 -14.38
N VAL A 5 16.97 0.85 -14.91
CA VAL A 5 16.71 -0.46 -15.52
C VAL A 5 17.44 -1.48 -14.67
N ASP A 6 16.75 -2.56 -14.29
CA ASP A 6 17.39 -3.65 -13.58
C ASP A 6 18.40 -4.35 -14.49
N ALA A 7 19.66 -4.41 -14.07
CA ALA A 7 20.75 -4.94 -14.89
C ALA A 7 20.60 -6.44 -15.19
N ARG A 8 19.88 -7.18 -14.35
CA ARG A 8 19.73 -8.63 -14.49
C ARG A 8 18.54 -9.02 -15.36
N THR A 9 17.40 -8.36 -15.19
CA THR A 9 16.16 -8.69 -15.90
C THR A 9 15.91 -7.79 -17.11
N GLY A 10 16.57 -6.64 -17.20
CA GLY A 10 16.33 -5.63 -18.23
C GLY A 10 14.99 -4.90 -18.07
N LEU A 11 14.29 -5.10 -16.95
CA LEU A 11 12.99 -4.50 -16.70
C LEU A 11 13.12 -3.06 -16.18
N PRO A 12 12.19 -2.17 -16.53
CA PRO A 12 12.15 -0.81 -16.00
C PRO A 12 11.82 -0.84 -14.50
N VAL A 13 12.53 -0.01 -13.74
CA VAL A 13 12.34 0.18 -12.29
C VAL A 13 11.90 1.61 -12.05
N TYR A 14 10.68 1.76 -11.55
CA TYR A 14 10.08 3.05 -11.20
C TYR A 14 10.22 3.32 -9.69
N SER A 15 10.65 4.53 -9.33
CA SER A 15 10.77 4.94 -7.93
C SER A 15 9.48 5.65 -7.46
N LEU A 16 8.82 5.09 -6.45
CA LEU A 16 7.58 5.65 -5.86
C LEU A 16 7.82 6.56 -4.64
N TYR A 17 9.06 7.02 -4.41
CA TYR A 17 9.44 7.73 -3.18
C TYR A 17 9.73 9.23 -3.36
N SER A 18 9.88 9.70 -4.59
CA SER A 18 10.28 11.07 -4.90
C SER A 18 9.16 11.85 -5.60
N GLU A 19 9.21 11.96 -6.92
CA GLU A 19 8.33 12.84 -7.71
C GLU A 19 6.91 12.27 -7.83
N HIS A 20 6.78 10.94 -7.79
CA HIS A 20 5.52 10.24 -7.98
C HIS A 20 5.29 9.27 -6.82
N THR A 21 4.65 9.73 -5.75
CA THR A 21 4.19 8.83 -4.67
C THR A 21 3.01 7.97 -5.09
N LYS A 22 2.20 8.48 -6.02
CA LYS A 22 1.20 7.72 -6.79
C LYS A 22 1.79 7.44 -8.18
N PRO A 23 1.76 6.20 -8.67
CA PRO A 23 2.23 5.89 -10.02
C PRO A 23 1.40 6.64 -11.06
N ALA A 24 2.08 7.10 -12.11
CA ALA A 24 1.42 7.74 -13.25
C ALA A 24 0.75 6.69 -14.13
N ARG A 25 -0.29 7.06 -14.89
CA ARG A 25 -1.06 6.10 -15.70
C ARG A 25 -0.18 5.43 -16.76
N GLU A 26 0.81 6.16 -17.28
CA GLU A 26 1.76 5.70 -18.28
C GLU A 26 2.67 4.58 -17.75
N MET A 27 2.83 4.46 -16.42
CA MET A 27 3.59 3.36 -15.80
C MET A 27 2.84 2.02 -15.86
N PHE A 28 1.56 2.05 -16.22
CA PHE A 28 0.69 0.88 -16.33
C PHE A 28 0.52 0.37 -17.76
N ASP A 29 1.12 1.05 -18.75
CA ASP A 29 0.95 0.69 -20.15
C ASP A 29 1.50 -0.71 -20.43
N GLY A 30 0.61 -1.61 -20.88
CA GLY A 30 0.95 -2.99 -21.21
C GLY A 30 1.06 -3.95 -20.03
N LEU A 31 0.61 -3.54 -18.84
CA LEU A 31 0.47 -4.43 -17.68
C LEU A 31 -0.96 -4.95 -17.56
N ASP A 32 -1.11 -6.23 -17.22
CA ASP A 32 -2.42 -6.85 -16.95
C ASP A 32 -2.71 -6.96 -15.45
N LEU A 33 -1.65 -7.12 -14.63
CA LEU A 33 -1.73 -7.41 -13.20
C LEU A 33 -0.57 -6.77 -12.46
N ILE A 34 -0.86 -6.15 -11.31
CA ILE A 34 0.14 -5.67 -10.36
C ILE A 34 0.26 -6.65 -9.20
N VAL A 35 1.48 -7.10 -8.89
CA VAL A 35 1.74 -7.98 -7.75
C VAL A 35 2.47 -7.23 -6.66
N VAL A 36 1.92 -7.24 -5.44
CA VAL A 36 2.56 -6.68 -4.26
C VAL A 36 3.11 -7.82 -3.40
N ASP A 37 4.43 -7.92 -3.35
CA ASP A 37 5.15 -8.85 -2.48
C ASP A 37 6.14 -8.09 -1.60
N LEU A 38 5.63 -7.55 -0.49
CA LEU A 38 6.42 -6.70 0.39
C LEU A 38 6.19 -7.05 1.85
N GLN A 39 7.29 -7.25 2.57
CA GLN A 39 7.25 -7.49 4.00
C GLN A 39 7.04 -6.16 4.75
N ASP A 40 5.87 -5.98 5.36
CA ASP A 40 5.61 -4.90 6.31
C ASP A 40 5.94 -5.32 7.75
N ILE A 41 6.13 -4.33 8.62
CA ILE A 41 6.36 -4.51 10.06
C ILE A 41 5.12 -4.18 10.91
N GLY A 42 4.02 -3.72 10.29
CA GLY A 42 2.78 -3.40 10.99
C GLY A 42 2.83 -2.11 11.80
N ALA A 43 3.80 -1.23 11.53
CA ALA A 43 3.97 0.05 12.22
C ALA A 43 3.52 1.21 11.33
N ARG A 44 2.71 2.13 11.86
CA ARG A 44 2.21 3.29 11.09
C ARG A 44 3.31 4.23 10.60
N CYS A 45 4.45 4.27 11.28
CA CYS A 45 5.61 5.05 10.84
C CYS A 45 6.30 4.44 9.62
N TYR A 46 5.94 3.22 9.21
CA TYR A 46 6.45 2.57 8.02
C TYR A 46 5.56 2.89 6.81
N THR A 47 6.18 3.27 5.70
CA THR A 47 5.48 3.94 4.58
C THR A 47 4.87 2.98 3.57
N PHE A 48 5.13 1.68 3.66
CA PHE A 48 4.66 0.69 2.69
C PHE A 48 3.13 0.55 2.62
N ALA A 49 2.45 0.63 3.76
CA ALA A 49 0.98 0.64 3.78
C ALA A 49 0.39 1.86 3.05
N TRP A 50 1.09 3.00 3.10
CA TRP A 50 0.68 4.21 2.39
C TRP A 50 0.92 4.09 0.89
N THR A 51 2.10 3.60 0.49
CA THR A 51 2.42 3.33 -0.93
C THR A 51 1.42 2.35 -1.54
N MET A 52 1.07 1.28 -0.84
CA MET A 52 0.08 0.30 -1.30
C MET A 52 -1.32 0.91 -1.45
N SER A 53 -1.75 1.76 -0.52
CA SER A 53 -3.04 2.47 -0.62
C SER A 53 -3.10 3.35 -1.88
N LEU A 54 -2.05 4.12 -2.16
CA LEU A 54 -1.98 4.96 -3.36
C LEU A 54 -1.90 4.15 -4.66
N MET A 55 -1.21 3.01 -4.61
CA MET A 55 -1.12 2.06 -5.70
C MET A 55 -2.49 1.43 -6.03
N LEU A 56 -3.26 1.06 -5.00
CA LEU A 56 -4.62 0.55 -5.17
C LEU A 56 -5.55 1.58 -5.82
N GLU A 57 -5.48 2.84 -5.40
CA GLU A 57 -6.22 3.94 -6.03
C GLU A 57 -5.87 4.09 -7.52
N ALA A 58 -4.57 4.08 -7.83
CA ALA A 58 -4.10 4.24 -9.19
C ALA A 58 -4.50 3.03 -10.09
N CYS A 59 -4.46 1.81 -9.54
CA CYS A 59 -4.93 0.62 -10.24
C CYS A 59 -6.44 0.67 -10.49
N ALA A 60 -7.23 1.13 -9.53
CA ALA A 60 -8.67 1.32 -9.70
C ALA A 60 -9.01 2.35 -10.78
N GLU A 61 -8.24 3.45 -10.88
CA GLU A 61 -8.38 4.46 -11.94
C GLU A 61 -7.90 3.96 -13.33
N ALA A 62 -6.90 3.08 -13.35
CA ALA A 62 -6.37 2.47 -14.56
C ALA A 62 -7.23 1.29 -15.06
N GLY A 63 -8.04 0.69 -14.18
CA GLY A 63 -8.81 -0.53 -14.48
C GLY A 63 -7.96 -1.80 -14.40
N LEU A 64 -6.89 -1.78 -13.60
CA LEU A 64 -5.98 -2.91 -13.40
C LEU A 64 -6.29 -3.66 -12.11
N GLU A 65 -6.04 -4.97 -12.16
CA GLU A 65 -6.11 -5.81 -10.97
C GLU A 65 -4.81 -5.74 -10.17
N MET A 66 -4.93 -5.80 -8.84
CA MET A 66 -3.80 -5.88 -7.93
C MET A 66 -3.92 -7.15 -7.07
N LEU A 67 -2.89 -7.99 -7.12
CA LEU A 67 -2.73 -9.18 -6.29
C LEU A 67 -1.76 -8.90 -5.15
N VAL A 68 -2.22 -9.04 -3.91
CA VAL A 68 -1.37 -8.89 -2.72
C VAL A 68 -0.95 -10.27 -2.23
N LEU A 69 0.35 -10.52 -2.20
CA LEU A 69 0.94 -11.72 -1.62
C LEU A 69 1.15 -11.47 -0.13
N ASP A 70 0.19 -11.93 0.67
CA ASP A 70 0.19 -11.68 2.11
C ASP A 70 1.42 -12.28 2.80
N ARG A 71 2.03 -11.47 3.67
CA ARG A 71 3.25 -11.80 4.41
C ARG A 71 2.94 -11.70 5.90
N PRO A 72 3.45 -12.62 6.74
CA PRO A 72 3.17 -12.58 8.17
C PRO A 72 3.70 -11.26 8.77
N ASN A 73 2.83 -10.53 9.48
CA ASN A 73 3.23 -9.31 10.16
C ASN A 73 4.12 -9.66 11.38
N PRO A 74 5.38 -9.19 11.45
CA PRO A 74 6.30 -9.51 12.53
C PRO A 74 5.94 -8.80 13.84
N SER A 75 5.09 -7.76 13.81
CA SER A 75 4.49 -7.23 15.03
C SER A 75 3.40 -8.19 15.52
N THR A 76 3.59 -8.77 16.69
CA THR A 76 2.64 -9.71 17.32
C THR A 76 1.23 -9.12 17.31
N ALA A 77 0.27 -9.85 16.72
CA ALA A 77 -1.13 -9.45 16.48
C ALA A 77 -1.95 -9.05 17.74
N LEU A 78 -1.34 -9.05 18.93
CA LEU A 78 -1.95 -8.78 20.22
C LEU A 78 -1.66 -7.37 20.77
N SER A 79 -0.74 -6.61 20.18
CA SER A 79 -0.38 -5.27 20.67
C SER A 79 -0.91 -4.16 19.75
N CYS A 80 -2.20 -3.83 19.86
CA CYS A 80 -2.73 -2.54 19.39
C CYS A 80 -2.24 -1.42 20.32
N ALA A 81 -0.97 -1.04 20.21
CA ALA A 81 -0.39 0.04 21.00
C ALA A 81 -0.55 1.38 20.26
N GLY A 82 -1.59 2.15 20.61
CA GLY A 82 -1.74 3.53 20.15
C GLY A 82 -3.18 4.03 20.18
N CYS A 83 -3.43 5.11 20.94
CA CYS A 83 -4.71 5.82 20.88
C CYS A 83 -4.80 6.59 19.55
N TRP A 84 -5.94 6.46 18.88
CA TRP A 84 -6.29 7.28 17.72
C TRP A 84 -6.48 8.73 18.20
N SER A 85 -5.68 9.69 17.70
CA SER A 85 -6.02 11.10 17.88
C SER A 85 -7.27 11.38 17.04
N SER A 86 -8.33 11.80 17.72
CA SER A 86 -9.72 11.80 17.27
C SER A 86 -10.08 12.78 16.14
N ARG A 87 -9.14 13.24 15.31
CA ARG A 87 -9.37 14.41 14.43
C ARG A 87 -9.02 14.28 12.95
N THR A 88 -8.71 13.09 12.43
CA THR A 88 -8.45 12.95 10.98
C THR A 88 -8.97 11.64 10.40
N ALA A 89 -10.25 11.31 10.66
CA ALA A 89 -10.97 10.31 9.87
C ALA A 89 -11.38 10.91 8.53
N ARG A 90 -10.54 10.77 7.50
CA ARG A 90 -11.04 10.79 6.13
C ARG A 90 -11.71 9.44 5.87
N ARG A 91 -13.03 9.50 5.72
CA ARG A 91 -13.92 8.38 5.45
C ARG A 91 -13.61 7.79 4.07
N TRP A 92 -13.05 6.58 4.05
CA TRP A 92 -13.11 5.70 2.88
C TRP A 92 -14.44 4.95 2.93
N SER A 93 -15.38 5.34 2.07
CA SER A 93 -16.69 4.69 1.99
C SER A 93 -16.66 3.60 0.93
N ALA A 94 -16.32 2.36 1.32
CA ALA A 94 -16.86 1.14 0.72
C ALA A 94 -16.56 -0.07 1.62
N GLY A 95 -17.41 -0.31 2.62
CA GLY A 95 -17.87 -1.68 2.87
C GLY A 95 -16.97 -2.69 3.60
N MET A 96 -16.01 -2.30 4.44
CA MET A 96 -15.45 -3.22 5.44
C MET A 96 -15.53 -2.61 6.85
N THR A 97 -16.63 -2.89 7.54
CA THR A 97 -16.74 -2.74 8.99
C THR A 97 -15.87 -3.81 9.67
N ALA A 98 -14.57 -3.59 9.76
CA ALA A 98 -13.77 -4.20 10.80
C ALA A 98 -14.13 -3.51 12.12
N SER A 99 -15.17 -4.04 12.78
CA SER A 99 -15.58 -3.64 14.12
C SER A 99 -14.44 -3.96 15.09
N CYS A 100 -13.59 -2.97 15.39
CA CYS A 100 -12.72 -3.02 16.56
C CYS A 100 -13.59 -2.87 17.81
N ARG A 101 -14.18 -3.98 18.27
CA ARG A 101 -15.07 -4.05 19.42
C ARG A 101 -14.28 -4.41 20.68
N LEU A 102 -13.33 -3.56 21.08
CA LEU A 102 -12.55 -3.79 22.31
C LEU A 102 -12.05 -2.51 23.02
N CYS A 103 -12.77 -1.40 22.88
CA CYS A 103 -12.45 -0.15 23.58
C CYS A 103 -13.63 0.46 24.34
N MET A 104 -14.50 -0.38 24.93
CA MET A 104 -15.51 0.03 25.92
C MET A 104 -15.62 -0.99 27.07
N ALA A 105 -14.51 -1.22 27.76
CA ALA A 105 -14.49 -1.68 29.15
C ALA A 105 -13.38 -0.92 29.88
#